data_AF-A0A6J3LPP2-F1
#
_entry.id   AF-A0A6J3LPP2-F1
#
_cell.length_a   1.000
_cell.length_b   1.000
_cell.length_c   1.000
_cell.angle_alpha   90.00
_cell.angle_beta   90.00
_cell.angle_gamma   90.00
#
_symmetry.space_group_name_H-M   'P 1'
#
loop_
_entity.id
_entity.type
_entity.pdbx_description
1 polymer ?
#
loop_
_entity_poly.entity_id
_entity_poly.type
_entity_poly.pdbx_seq_one_letter_code
_entity_poly.pdbx_strand_id
1 'polypeptide(L)'
;AYQANGQTKEAIQLLEQVVAIEKTSLAEDHPSRLASQHALAGAYQANGQTKEAIQLLEQVVAIRKTSLAEGHPDRLGSEHSLAKAIEASRRLEES
;
A
#
# COMPACT_ATOMS: atom_id res chain seq x y z
N ALA A 1 4.62 -14.34 20.82
CA ALA A 1 3.95 -14.37 19.50
C ALA A 1 2.75 -13.42 19.41
N TYR A 2 1.86 -13.37 20.40
CA TYR A 2 0.65 -12.52 20.34
C TYR A 2 0.89 -10.99 20.37
N GLN A 3 1.93 -10.50 21.06
CA GLN A 3 2.19 -9.06 21.17
C GLN A 3 2.53 -8.41 19.82
N ALA A 4 3.40 -9.04 19.02
CA ALA A 4 3.73 -8.54 17.68
C ALA A 4 2.50 -8.52 16.76
N ASN A 5 1.64 -9.54 16.85
CA ASN A 5 0.41 -9.61 16.04
C ASN A 5 -0.67 -8.61 16.49
N GLY A 6 -0.71 -8.26 17.77
CA GLY A 6 -1.54 -7.16 18.27
C GLY A 6 -1.08 -5.84 17.66
N GLN A 7 0.19 -5.50 17.87
CA GLN A 7 0.79 -4.24 17.39
C GLN A 7 0.60 -4.03 15.88
N THR A 8 0.65 -5.09 15.08
CA THR A 8 0.37 -5.02 13.63
C THR A 8 -1.07 -4.60 13.33
N LYS A 9 -2.06 -5.13 14.07
CA LYS A 9 -3.47 -4.77 13.88
C LYS A 9 -3.78 -3.34 14.31
N GLU A 10 -3.21 -2.89 15.42
CA GLU A 10 -3.40 -1.49 15.84
C GLU A 10 -2.71 -0.52 14.88
N ALA A 11 -1.55 -0.88 14.33
CA ALA A 11 -0.89 -0.09 13.28
C ALA A 11 -1.75 0.02 12.01
N ILE A 12 -2.39 -1.08 11.58
CA ILE A 12 -3.33 -1.07 10.45
C ILE A 12 -4.50 -0.12 10.72
N GLN A 13 -5.14 -0.23 11.89
CA GLN A 13 -6.29 0.63 12.22
C GLN A 13 -5.93 2.12 12.22
N LEU A 14 -4.75 2.47 12.74
CA LEU A 14 -4.26 3.86 12.70
C LEU A 14 -4.01 4.33 11.27
N LEU A 15 -3.37 3.49 10.44
CA LEU A 15 -3.10 3.81 9.04
C LEU A 15 -4.38 3.92 8.21
N GLU A 16 -5.39 3.09 8.45
CA GLU A 16 -6.71 3.20 7.83
C GLU A 16 -7.39 4.54 8.15
N GLN A 17 -7.30 5.00 9.40
CA GLN A 17 -7.82 6.31 9.80
C GLN A 17 -7.07 7.46 9.11
N VAL A 18 -5.74 7.40 9.06
CA VAL A 18 -4.92 8.40 8.36
C VAL A 18 -5.31 8.48 6.89
N VAL A 19 -5.37 7.33 6.20
CA VAL A 19 -5.75 7.27 4.78
C VAL A 19 -7.18 7.77 4.56
N ALA A 20 -8.12 7.49 5.48
CA ALA A 20 -9.49 7.97 5.39
C ALA A 20 -9.57 9.50 5.52
N ILE A 21 -8.81 10.10 6.45
CA ILE A 21 -8.73 11.56 6.62
C ILE A 21 -8.11 12.19 5.37
N GLU A 22 -6.96 11.70 4.93
CA GLU A 22 -6.23 12.21 3.76
C GLU A 22 -7.04 12.07 2.47
N LYS A 23 -7.91 11.05 2.35
CA LYS A 23 -8.83 10.91 1.22
C LYS A 23 -9.81 12.08 1.10
N THR A 24 -10.16 12.73 2.21
CA THR A 24 -11.07 13.87 2.24
C THR A 24 -10.34 15.22 2.25
N SER A 25 -9.10 15.27 2.71
CA SER A 25 -8.35 16.53 2.89
C SER A 25 -7.30 16.79 1.82
N LEU A 26 -6.86 15.77 1.08
CA LEU A 26 -5.80 15.86 0.08
C LEU A 26 -6.26 15.35 -1.29
N ALA A 27 -5.76 15.99 -2.36
CA ALA A 27 -5.90 15.51 -3.73
C ALA A 27 -5.38 14.06 -3.86
N GLU A 28 -5.91 13.31 -4.81
CA GLU A 28 -5.58 11.88 -4.95
C GLU A 28 -4.11 11.63 -5.27
N ASP A 29 -3.45 12.55 -5.98
CA ASP A 29 -2.04 12.50 -6.36
C ASP A 29 -1.11 13.17 -5.34
N HIS A 30 -1.65 13.64 -4.22
CA HIS A 30 -0.85 14.28 -3.18
C HIS A 30 0.19 13.29 -2.61
N PRO A 31 1.49 13.65 -2.57
CA PRO A 31 2.55 12.73 -2.14
C PRO A 31 2.32 12.09 -0.77
N SER A 32 1.86 12.86 0.22
CA SER A 32 1.57 12.35 1.57
C SER A 32 0.47 11.28 1.57
N ARG A 33 -0.61 11.49 0.82
CA ARG A 33 -1.71 10.52 0.69
C ARG A 33 -1.21 9.21 0.09
N LEU A 34 -0.43 9.30 -1.00
CA LEU A 34 0.16 8.13 -1.65
C LEU A 34 1.16 7.40 -0.73
N ALA A 35 1.92 8.14 0.09
CA ALA A 35 2.85 7.57 1.06
C ALA A 35 2.12 6.82 2.18
N SER A 36 1.06 7.37 2.76
CA SER A 36 0.23 6.70 3.77
C SER A 36 -0.45 5.44 3.22
N GLN A 37 -0.95 5.49 1.98
CA GLN A 37 -1.49 4.31 1.31
C GLN A 37 -0.42 3.22 1.12
N HIS A 38 0.81 3.60 0.78
CA HIS A 38 1.91 2.65 0.68
C HIS A 38 2.25 2.00 2.03
N ALA A 39 2.26 2.79 3.11
CA ALA A 39 2.50 2.30 4.47
C ALA A 39 1.39 1.33 4.91
N LEU A 40 0.12 1.65 4.63
CA LEU A 40 -1.01 0.77 4.91
C LEU A 40 -0.92 -0.55 4.14
N ALA A 41 -0.52 -0.51 2.86
CA ALA A 41 -0.30 -1.72 2.08
C ALA A 41 0.78 -2.61 2.69
N GLY A 42 1.91 -2.02 3.13
CA GLY A 42 2.97 -2.75 3.83
C GLY A 42 2.49 -3.38 5.13
N ALA A 43 1.66 -2.68 5.91
CA ALA A 43 1.07 -3.19 7.13
C ALA A 43 0.11 -4.37 6.86
N TYR A 44 -0.74 -4.26 5.82
CA TYR A 44 -1.58 -5.37 5.38
C TYR A 44 -0.76 -6.61 4.99
N GLN A 45 0.34 -6.45 4.23
CA GLN A 45 1.22 -7.58 3.90
C GLN A 45 1.81 -8.25 5.14
N ALA A 46 2.29 -7.45 6.10
CA ALA A 46 2.85 -7.96 7.35
C ALA A 46 1.82 -8.74 8.20
N ASN A 47 0.53 -8.44 8.04
CA ASN A 47 -0.58 -9.12 8.70
C ASN A 47 -1.19 -10.26 7.85
N GLY A 48 -0.63 -10.58 6.68
CA GLY A 48 -1.14 -11.61 5.77
C GLY A 48 -2.37 -11.20 4.96
N GLN A 49 -2.76 -9.92 4.99
CA GLN A 49 -3.86 -9.34 4.21
C GLN A 49 -3.37 -8.95 2.80
N THR A 50 -2.86 -9.93 2.07
CA THR A 50 -2.16 -9.69 0.80
C THR A 50 -3.08 -9.09 -0.27
N LYS A 51 -4.37 -9.45 -0.28
CA LYS A 51 -5.33 -8.95 -1.25
C LYS A 51 -5.58 -7.44 -1.08
N GLU A 52 -5.79 -6.99 0.15
CA GLU A 52 -5.99 -5.60 0.51
C GLU A 52 -4.75 -4.75 0.19
N ALA A 53 -3.55 -5.30 0.45
CA ALA A 53 -2.30 -4.65 0.07
C ALA A 53 -2.18 -4.45 -1.45
N ILE A 54 -2.46 -5.49 -2.25
CA ILE A 54 -2.40 -5.42 -3.72
C ILE A 54 -3.38 -4.37 -4.23
N GLN A 55 -4.65 -4.41 -3.79
CA GLN A 55 -5.66 -3.45 -4.23
C GLN A 55 -5.26 -2.00 -3.97
N LEU A 56 -4.65 -1.74 -2.80
CA LEU A 56 -4.19 -0.39 -2.46
C LEU A 56 -2.99 0.05 -3.30
N LEU A 57 -2.04 -0.85 -3.57
CA LEU A 57 -0.89 -0.58 -4.45
C LEU A 57 -1.32 -0.38 -5.91
N GLU A 58 -2.32 -1.11 -6.41
CA GLU A 58 -2.91 -0.90 -7.73
C GLU A 58 -3.47 0.51 -7.88
N GLN A 59 -4.19 1.00 -6.86
CA GLN A 59 -4.70 2.37 -6.84
C GLN A 59 -3.55 3.40 -6.90
N VAL A 60 -2.52 3.23 -6.08
CA VAL A 60 -1.36 4.14 -6.06
C VAL A 60 -0.65 4.15 -7.41
N VAL A 61 -0.45 2.99 -8.04
CA VAL A 61 0.16 2.88 -9.37
C VAL A 61 -0.71 3.56 -10.43
N ALA A 62 -2.03 3.38 -10.40
CA ALA A 62 -2.94 4.02 -11.34
C ALA A 62 -2.84 5.56 -11.28
N ILE A 63 -2.82 6.14 -10.07
CA ILE A 63 -2.67 7.58 -9.88
C ILE A 63 -1.29 8.06 -10.33
N ARG A 64 -0.21 7.35 -9.97
CA ARG A 64 1.15 7.73 -10.40
C ARG A 64 1.33 7.62 -11.92
N LYS A 65 0.63 6.72 -12.59
CA LYS A 65 0.62 6.63 -14.07
C LYS A 65 -0.02 7.83 -14.73
N THR A 66 -1.03 8.45 -14.12
CA THR A 66 -1.69 9.64 -14.66
C THR A 66 -0.97 10.94 -14.31
N SER A 67 -0.31 11.00 -13.16
CA SER A 67 0.31 12.24 -12.65
C SER A 67 1.81 12.34 -12.92
N LEU A 68 2.51 11.24 -13.21
CA LEU A 68 3.97 11.22 -13.38
C LEU A 68 4.40 10.56 -14.70
N ALA A 69 5.47 11.10 -15.28
CA ALA A 69 6.12 10.51 -16.45
C ALA A 69 6.62 9.09 -16.15
N GLU A 70 6.73 8.25 -17.18
CA GLU A 70 7.08 6.82 -17.06
C GLU A 70 8.41 6.57 -16.33
N GLY A 71 9.41 7.42 -16.54
CA GLY A 71 10.73 7.31 -15.88
C GLY A 71 10.80 7.92 -14.48
N HIS A 72 9.69 8.41 -13.91
CA HIS A 72 9.74 9.07 -12.61
C HIS A 72 10.01 8.05 -11.48
N PRO A 73 10.98 8.29 -10.58
CA PRO A 73 11.36 7.34 -9.53
C PRO A 73 10.19 6.86 -8.66
N ASP A 74 9.29 7.77 -8.29
CA ASP A 74 8.10 7.41 -7.51
C ASP A 74 7.16 6.45 -8.26
N ARG A 75 6.94 6.67 -9.56
CA ARG A 75 6.10 5.75 -10.35
C ARG A 75 6.73 4.36 -10.39
N LEU A 76 8.01 4.29 -10.73
CA LEU A 76 8.76 3.05 -10.79
C LEU A 76 8.79 2.33 -9.43
N GLY A 77 8.95 3.08 -8.33
CA GLY A 77 8.93 2.54 -6.97
C GLY A 77 7.60 1.89 -6.61
N SER A 78 6.48 2.52 -6.97
CA SER A 78 5.14 1.94 -6.74
C SER A 78 4.86 0.71 -7.59
N GLU A 79 5.26 0.74 -8.87
CA GLU A 79 5.13 -0.41 -9.78
C GLU A 79 5.96 -1.60 -9.26
N HIS A 80 7.17 -1.34 -8.76
CA HIS A 80 8.03 -2.36 -8.16
C HIS A 80 7.40 -2.96 -6.89
N SER A 81 6.85 -2.13 -5.99
CA SER A 81 6.17 -2.64 -4.78
C SER A 81 4.94 -3.47 -5.12
N LEU A 82 4.15 -3.08 -6.12
CA LEU A 82 3.02 -3.87 -6.59
C LEU A 82 3.47 -5.23 -7.14
N ALA A 83 4.53 -5.25 -7.97
CA ALA A 83 5.08 -6.49 -8.51
C ALA A 83 5.54 -7.45 -7.40
N LYS A 84 6.24 -6.92 -6.38
CA LYS A 84 6.65 -7.71 -5.20
C LYS A 84 5.46 -8.26 -4.42
N ALA A 85 4.39 -7.48 -4.26
CA ALA A 85 3.20 -7.93 -3.56
C ALA A 85 2.49 -9.08 -4.29
N ILE A 86 2.35 -8.98 -5.61
CA ILE A 86 1.77 -10.04 -6.45
C ILE A 86 2.64 -11.31 -6.42
N GLU A 87 3.96 -11.16 -6.55
CA GLU A 87 4.90 -12.30 -6.50
C GLU A 87 4.83 -13.03 -5.14
N ALA A 88 4.80 -12.27 -4.04
CA ALA A 88 4.64 -12.84 -2.71
C ALA A 88 3.30 -13.58 -2.55
N SER A 89 2.21 -13.02 -3.09
CA SER A 89 0.89 -13.68 -3.11
C SER A 89 0.93 -15.01 -3.83
N ARG A 90 1.48 -15.04 -5.06
CA ARG A 90 1.56 -16.27 -5.87
C ARG A 90 2.34 -17.36 -5.15
N ARG A 91 3.47 -17.01 -4.52
CA ARG A 91 4.28 -17.98 -3.76
C ARG A 91 3.54 -18.58 -2.57
N LEU A 92 2.65 -17.82 -1.92
CA LEU A 92 1.83 -18.33 -0.82
C LEU A 92 0.68 -19.22 -1.33
N GLU A 93 0.17 -18.98 -2.53
CA GLU A 93 -0.85 -19.84 -3.16
C GLU A 93 -0.27 -21.17 -3.66
N GLU A 94 1.04 -21.21 -3.94
CA GLU A 94 1.78 -22.39 -4.42
C GLU A 94 2.39 -23.25 -3.29
N SER A 95 2.33 -22.80 -2.02
CA SER A 95 2.88 -23.49 -0.84
C SER A 95 1.83 -24.26 -0.04
#